data_AF-A0A7H8RIE0-F1
#
_entry.id   AF-A0A7H8RIE0-F1
#
_cell.length_a   1.000
_cell.length_b   1.000
_cell.length_c   1.000
_cell.angle_alpha   90.00
_cell.angle_beta   90.00
_cell.angle_gamma   90.00
#
_symmetry.space_group_name_H-M   'P 1'
#
loop_
_entity.id
_entity.type
_entity.pdbx_description
1 polymer ?
#
loop_
_entity_poly.entity_id
_entity_poly.type
_entity_poly.pdbx_seq_one_letter_code
_entity_poly.pdbx_strand_id
1 'polypeptide(L)'
;MTASTLGSQMRRVEITGFEVIVKPYCLRYVGAKAFNNSEEVSEALQNVMLQHRDISTSVRHYDVDVDAQDIIPQYASRGLRTTDTVTRRKQKWNDRKAKFERACMACHARFGSLDEVTLSQYHRPLWEKLQRFQAQAKEAKQRYDRAVRELRNEKQRQRNRRIRENLQRYRDEQSVIDLECQLAGITIDTKAMETLDRQDSMSAQHLTYIESMLP
;
A
#
# COMPACT_ATOMS: atom_id res chain seq x y z
N MET A 1 -0.13 -15.77 -25.33
CA MET A 1 -1.13 -15.76 -24.24
C MET A 1 -1.63 -14.33 -24.02
N THR A 2 -2.92 -14.13 -23.78
CA THR A 2 -3.49 -12.80 -23.47
C THR A 2 -3.62 -12.62 -21.96
N ALA A 3 -3.64 -11.35 -21.50
CA ALA A 3 -3.76 -11.01 -20.08
C ALA A 3 -5.07 -11.54 -19.45
N SER A 4 -6.13 -11.65 -20.23
CA SER A 4 -7.41 -12.24 -19.82
C SER A 4 -7.30 -13.74 -19.57
N THR A 5 -6.58 -14.48 -20.40
CA THR A 5 -6.33 -15.92 -20.23
C THR A 5 -5.46 -16.19 -19.01
N LEU A 6 -4.41 -15.40 -18.78
CA LEU A 6 -3.57 -15.51 -17.58
C LEU A 6 -4.37 -15.19 -16.31
N GLY A 7 -5.16 -14.12 -16.31
CA GLY A 7 -6.02 -13.77 -15.17
C GLY A 7 -7.10 -14.81 -14.88
N SER A 8 -7.61 -15.50 -15.90
CA SER A 8 -8.53 -16.63 -15.74
C SER A 8 -7.84 -17.85 -15.14
N GLN A 9 -6.62 -18.18 -15.60
CA GLN A 9 -5.82 -19.28 -15.05
C GLN A 9 -5.42 -19.02 -13.59
N MET A 10 -5.02 -17.79 -13.24
CA MET A 10 -4.67 -17.44 -11.86
C MET A 10 -5.87 -17.49 -10.90
N ARG A 11 -7.08 -17.20 -11.38
CA ARG A 11 -8.32 -17.46 -10.63
C ARG A 11 -8.58 -18.94 -10.40
N ARG A 12 -8.12 -19.83 -11.29
CA ARG A 12 -8.21 -21.28 -11.07
C ARG A 12 -7.18 -21.79 -10.05
N VAL A 13 -6.09 -21.06 -9.83
CA VAL A 13 -5.12 -21.35 -8.75
C VAL A 13 -5.71 -21.06 -7.36
N GLU A 14 -6.84 -20.35 -7.26
CA GLU A 14 -7.63 -20.19 -6.02
C GLU A 14 -8.07 -21.54 -5.41
N ILE A 15 -8.13 -22.61 -6.22
CA ILE A 15 -8.36 -24.00 -5.77
C ILE A 15 -7.25 -24.50 -4.82
N THR A 16 -6.05 -23.90 -4.85
CA THR A 16 -4.91 -24.26 -3.99
C THR A 16 -4.97 -23.68 -2.57
N GLY A 17 -6.03 -22.95 -2.21
CA GLY A 17 -6.28 -22.51 -0.83
C GLY A 17 -5.63 -21.18 -0.42
N PHE A 18 -5.13 -20.39 -1.37
CA PHE A 18 -4.70 -19.01 -1.08
C PHE A 18 -5.92 -18.12 -0.78
N GLU A 19 -5.97 -17.55 0.43
CA GLU A 19 -7.07 -16.69 0.90
C GLU A 19 -7.14 -15.33 0.16
N VAL A 20 -6.07 -14.95 -0.55
CA VAL A 20 -5.94 -13.67 -1.25
C VAL A 20 -5.98 -13.89 -2.76
N ILE A 21 -6.83 -13.12 -3.45
CA ILE A 21 -6.89 -13.07 -4.92
C ILE A 21 -5.50 -12.66 -5.47
N VAL A 22 -4.74 -13.64 -5.96
CA VAL A 22 -3.41 -13.41 -6.51
C VAL A 22 -3.54 -12.79 -7.91
N LYS A 23 -3.23 -11.50 -8.02
CA LYS A 23 -3.11 -10.80 -9.31
C LYS A 23 -1.66 -10.86 -9.80
N PRO A 24 -1.40 -10.87 -11.12
CA PRO A 24 -0.02 -10.83 -11.65
C PRO A 24 0.84 -9.71 -11.04
N TYR A 25 0.23 -8.54 -10.79
CA TYR A 25 0.89 -7.40 -10.16
C TYR A 25 1.37 -7.68 -8.73
N CYS A 26 0.62 -8.45 -7.94
CA CYS A 26 0.99 -8.79 -6.57
C CYS A 26 2.23 -9.67 -6.54
N LEU A 27 2.34 -10.64 -7.47
CA LEU A 27 3.54 -11.48 -7.60
C LEU A 27 4.76 -10.67 -8.02
N ARG A 28 4.59 -9.73 -8.96
CA ARG A 28 5.68 -8.82 -9.37
C ARG A 28 6.16 -7.95 -8.20
N TYR A 29 5.24 -7.46 -7.37
CA TYR A 29 5.58 -6.67 -6.19
C TYR A 29 6.32 -7.49 -5.12
N VAL A 30 5.83 -8.68 -4.79
CA VAL A 30 6.48 -9.56 -3.81
C VAL A 30 7.86 -10.00 -4.31
N GLY A 31 7.99 -10.35 -5.60
CA GLY A 31 9.27 -10.72 -6.21
C GLY A 31 10.27 -9.56 -6.20
N ALA A 32 9.85 -8.37 -6.63
CA ALA A 32 10.69 -7.18 -6.57
C ALA A 32 11.19 -6.90 -5.14
N LYS A 33 10.30 -7.01 -4.16
CA LYS A 33 10.65 -6.80 -2.75
C LYS A 33 11.59 -7.88 -2.19
N ALA A 34 11.44 -9.13 -2.62
CA ALA A 34 12.38 -10.19 -2.25
C ALA A 34 13.79 -9.91 -2.80
N PHE A 35 13.89 -9.36 -4.00
CA PHE A 35 15.18 -8.93 -4.57
C PHE A 35 15.81 -7.76 -3.80
N ASN A 36 15.02 -6.77 -3.38
CA ASN A 36 15.53 -5.66 -2.55
C ASN A 36 16.16 -6.11 -1.23
N ASN A 37 15.71 -7.25 -0.68
CA ASN A 37 16.22 -7.80 0.57
C ASN A 37 17.34 -8.83 0.37
N SER A 38 17.73 -9.12 -0.87
CA SER A 38 18.77 -10.10 -1.18
C SER A 38 20.11 -9.42 -1.45
N GLU A 39 21.19 -9.94 -0.88
CA GLU A 39 22.55 -9.45 -1.15
C GLU A 39 23.06 -9.88 -2.55
N GLU A 40 22.43 -10.88 -3.15
CA GLU A 40 22.83 -11.46 -4.44
C GLU A 40 22.29 -10.68 -5.65
N VAL A 41 21.17 -9.98 -5.51
CA VAL A 41 20.53 -9.25 -6.61
C VAL A 41 20.79 -7.75 -6.44
N SER A 42 21.72 -7.24 -7.24
CA SER A 42 21.95 -5.79 -7.30
C SER A 42 20.73 -5.06 -7.85
N GLU A 43 20.55 -3.80 -7.45
CA GLU A 43 19.41 -2.97 -7.90
C GLU A 43 19.40 -2.78 -9.43
N ALA A 44 20.58 -2.76 -10.06
CA ALA A 44 20.74 -2.73 -11.51
C ALA A 44 20.24 -4.04 -12.16
N LEU A 45 20.62 -5.20 -11.61
CA LEU A 45 20.16 -6.50 -12.09
C LEU A 45 18.65 -6.66 -11.90
N GLN A 46 18.12 -6.20 -10.76
CA GLN A 46 16.69 -6.17 -10.48
C GLN A 46 15.91 -5.37 -11.53
N ASN A 47 16.40 -4.20 -11.95
CA ASN A 47 15.76 -3.39 -12.99
C ASN A 47 15.71 -4.12 -14.33
N VAL A 48 16.76 -4.86 -14.69
CA VAL A 48 16.79 -5.69 -15.90
C VAL A 48 15.78 -6.82 -15.78
N MET A 49 15.77 -7.55 -14.66
CA MET A 49 14.83 -8.66 -14.40
C MET A 49 13.36 -8.18 -14.42
N LEU A 50 13.09 -6.99 -13.89
CA LEU A 50 11.77 -6.36 -13.89
C LEU A 50 11.50 -5.54 -15.14
N GLN A 51 12.39 -5.53 -16.13
CA GLN A 51 12.25 -4.80 -17.41
C GLN A 51 11.89 -3.32 -17.23
N HIS A 52 12.52 -2.67 -16.26
CA HIS A 52 12.33 -1.25 -16.01
C HIS A 52 13.27 -0.43 -16.87
N ARG A 53 12.71 0.51 -17.64
CA ARG A 53 13.50 1.46 -18.44
C ARG A 53 14.33 2.41 -17.58
N ASP A 54 13.86 2.67 -16.36
CA ASP A 54 14.45 3.62 -15.42
C ASP A 54 14.17 3.15 -13.99
N ILE A 55 15.20 3.21 -13.14
CA ILE A 55 15.16 2.90 -11.71
C ILE A 55 14.07 3.70 -10.97
N SER A 56 13.66 4.85 -11.50
CA SER A 56 12.55 5.63 -10.95
C SER A 56 11.23 4.84 -10.85
N THR A 57 11.03 3.84 -11.71
CA THR A 57 9.87 2.94 -11.62
C THR A 57 9.98 1.99 -10.44
N SER A 58 11.18 1.43 -10.18
CA SER A 58 11.46 0.61 -9.00
C SER A 58 11.32 1.40 -7.71
N VAL A 59 11.93 2.58 -7.65
CA VAL A 59 11.91 3.43 -6.47
C VAL A 59 10.50 3.86 -6.09
N ARG A 60 9.62 4.06 -7.08
CA ARG A 60 8.23 4.46 -6.83
C ARG A 60 7.31 3.32 -6.42
N HIS A 61 7.59 2.09 -6.84
CA HIS A 61 6.65 0.97 -6.72
C HIS A 61 7.10 -0.11 -5.75
N TYR A 62 8.40 -0.33 -5.59
CA TYR A 62 8.94 -1.46 -4.82
C TYR A 62 9.85 -1.00 -3.69
N ASP A 63 10.52 0.14 -3.87
CA ASP A 63 11.46 0.71 -2.91
C ASP A 63 10.86 1.79 -2.00
N VAL A 64 9.56 2.07 -2.20
CA VAL A 64 8.79 2.78 -1.18
C VAL A 64 8.57 1.79 -0.07
N ASP A 65 9.45 1.87 0.91
CA ASP A 65 9.35 1.20 2.19
C ASP A 65 7.98 1.52 2.82
N VAL A 66 6.99 0.68 2.51
CA VAL A 66 5.69 0.58 3.17
C VAL A 66 5.62 -0.80 3.81
N ASP A 67 6.74 -1.27 4.36
CA ASP A 67 6.62 -2.28 5.39
C ASP A 67 5.96 -1.63 6.60
N ALA A 68 4.74 -2.08 6.86
CA ALA A 68 3.96 -1.68 8.00
C ALA A 68 4.64 -2.05 9.35
N GLN A 69 5.80 -2.71 9.33
CA GLN A 69 6.49 -3.27 10.48
C GLN A 69 7.83 -2.61 10.84
N ASP A 70 8.56 -1.94 9.92
CA ASP A 70 9.79 -1.18 10.26
C ASP A 70 9.55 0.30 10.64
N ILE A 71 8.28 0.67 10.80
CA ILE A 71 7.80 2.00 11.21
C ILE A 71 7.78 2.11 12.75
N ILE A 72 8.64 1.41 13.50
CA ILE A 72 8.40 1.26 14.96
C ILE A 72 9.26 2.13 15.90
N PRO A 73 10.55 2.46 15.70
CA PRO A 73 11.22 3.25 16.73
C PRO A 73 10.97 4.77 16.63
N GLN A 74 11.15 5.38 15.43
CA GLN A 74 11.07 6.85 15.29
C GLN A 74 9.73 7.36 14.76
N TYR A 75 8.96 6.50 14.07
CA TYR A 75 7.65 6.82 13.50
C TYR A 75 6.47 6.60 14.47
N ALA A 76 6.64 5.75 15.49
CA ALA A 76 5.66 5.51 16.54
C ALA A 76 5.35 6.77 17.38
N SER A 77 6.15 7.84 17.30
CA SER A 77 5.86 9.03 18.10
C SER A 77 4.91 10.01 17.40
N ARG A 78 5.03 10.23 16.09
CA ARG A 78 4.18 11.19 15.33
C ARG A 78 3.06 10.52 14.53
N GLY A 79 3.34 9.36 13.93
CA GLY A 79 2.35 8.54 13.24
C GLY A 79 1.30 7.99 14.21
N LEU A 80 1.74 7.43 15.34
CA LEU A 80 0.85 6.94 16.38
C LEU A 80 0.00 8.07 16.98
N ARG A 81 0.60 9.24 17.29
CA ARG A 81 -0.17 10.41 17.75
C ARG A 81 -1.24 10.85 16.76
N THR A 82 -0.97 10.80 15.46
CA THR A 82 -1.98 11.17 14.43
C THR A 82 -3.03 10.07 14.25
N THR A 83 -2.67 8.79 14.27
CA THR A 83 -3.65 7.69 14.27
C THR A 83 -4.52 7.70 15.52
N ASP A 84 -3.95 7.95 16.70
CA ASP A 84 -4.64 8.08 17.97
C ASP A 84 -5.61 9.26 17.96
N THR A 85 -5.25 10.36 17.29
CA THR A 85 -6.18 11.47 17.13
C THR A 85 -7.36 11.12 16.23
N VAL A 86 -7.16 10.30 15.21
CA VAL A 86 -8.23 9.83 14.31
C VAL A 86 -9.14 8.85 15.05
N THR A 87 -8.60 7.85 15.76
CA THR A 87 -9.39 6.89 16.54
C THR A 87 -10.18 7.59 17.65
N ARG A 88 -9.55 8.50 18.39
CA ARG A 88 -10.22 9.30 19.42
C ARG A 88 -11.33 10.19 18.84
N ARG A 89 -11.12 10.80 17.68
CA ARG A 89 -12.15 11.63 17.01
C ARG A 89 -13.28 10.78 16.44
N LYS A 90 -13.00 9.59 15.93
CA LYS A 90 -13.99 8.61 15.49
C LYS A 90 -14.89 8.20 16.65
N GLN A 91 -14.29 7.87 17.80
CA GLN A 91 -15.04 7.53 19.00
C GLN A 91 -15.95 8.69 19.45
N LYS A 92 -15.42 9.91 19.54
CA LYS A 92 -16.22 11.10 19.89
C LYS A 92 -17.38 11.36 18.93
N TRP A 93 -17.18 11.12 17.63
CA TRP A 93 -18.25 11.24 16.64
C TRP A 93 -19.32 10.17 16.88
N ASN A 94 -18.92 8.91 17.10
CA ASN A 94 -19.85 7.82 17.42
C ASN A 94 -20.65 8.12 18.71
N ASP A 95 -20.01 8.60 19.76
CA ASP A 95 -20.67 8.92 21.03
C ASP A 95 -21.72 10.02 20.86
N ARG A 96 -21.40 11.08 20.11
CA ARG A 96 -22.32 12.19 19.83
C ARG A 96 -23.45 11.77 18.89
N LYS A 97 -23.16 10.93 17.90
CA LYS A 97 -24.18 10.34 17.01
C LYS A 97 -25.15 9.47 17.80
N ALA A 98 -24.64 8.57 18.64
CA ALA A 98 -25.46 7.72 19.50
C ALA A 98 -26.30 8.54 20.49
N LYS A 99 -25.77 9.66 21.01
CA LYS A 99 -26.52 10.58 21.88
C LYS A 99 -27.67 11.26 21.14
N PHE A 100 -27.44 11.70 19.90
CA PHE A 100 -28.48 12.26 19.03
C PHE A 100 -29.55 11.22 18.72
N GLU A 101 -29.17 10.02 18.30
CA GLU A 101 -30.10 8.92 17.99
C GLU A 101 -30.94 8.52 19.21
N ARG A 102 -30.33 8.38 20.39
CA ARG A 102 -31.06 8.14 21.65
C ARG A 102 -32.07 9.25 21.96
N ALA A 103 -31.70 10.51 21.73
CA ALA A 103 -32.60 11.63 21.93
C ALA A 103 -33.77 11.59 20.93
N CYS A 104 -33.51 11.31 19.65
CA CYS A 104 -34.55 11.11 18.64
C CYS A 104 -35.50 9.99 19.03
N MET A 105 -34.98 8.83 19.43
CA MET A 105 -35.79 7.69 19.87
C MET A 105 -36.66 8.02 21.08
N ALA A 106 -36.12 8.72 22.08
CA ALA A 106 -36.89 9.15 23.25
C ALA A 106 -38.00 10.15 22.89
N CYS A 107 -37.75 11.04 21.92
CA CYS A 107 -38.75 11.96 21.43
C CYS A 107 -39.86 11.23 20.65
N HIS A 108 -39.48 10.30 19.77
CA HIS A 108 -40.43 9.45 19.05
C HIS A 108 -41.26 8.56 19.99
N ALA A 109 -40.67 8.00 21.04
CA ALA A 109 -41.40 7.18 22.01
C ALA A 109 -42.43 8.00 22.81
N ARG A 110 -42.14 9.27 23.09
CA ARG A 110 -42.98 10.13 23.93
C ARG A 110 -44.08 10.85 23.18
N PHE A 111 -43.84 11.21 21.92
CA PHE A 111 -44.79 11.97 21.10
C PHE A 111 -45.34 11.16 19.92
N GLY A 112 -44.72 10.04 19.56
CA GLY A 112 -45.05 9.27 18.36
C GLY A 112 -44.31 9.76 17.12
N SER A 113 -44.84 9.44 15.95
CA SER A 113 -44.37 9.91 14.64
C SER A 113 -44.79 11.37 14.40
N LEU A 114 -44.36 12.31 15.24
CA LEU A 114 -44.63 13.73 14.97
C LEU A 114 -43.70 14.26 13.88
N ASP A 115 -44.30 15.03 12.95
CA ASP A 115 -43.60 15.73 11.89
C ASP A 115 -42.73 16.87 12.46
N GLU A 116 -41.61 17.16 11.79
CA GLU A 116 -40.55 18.08 12.26
C GLU A 116 -41.10 19.50 12.51
N VAL A 117 -42.13 19.90 11.75
CA VAL A 117 -42.87 21.16 11.88
C VAL A 117 -43.69 21.22 13.17
N THR A 118 -44.35 20.12 13.54
CA THR A 118 -45.20 20.04 14.74
C THR A 118 -44.38 20.06 16.03
N LEU A 119 -43.23 19.39 16.07
CA LEU A 119 -42.33 19.43 17.24
C LEU A 119 -41.72 20.81 17.46
N SER A 120 -41.43 21.55 16.39
CA SER A 120 -40.89 22.92 16.46
C SER A 120 -41.92 23.92 17.02
N GLN A 121 -43.20 23.77 16.67
CA GLN A 121 -44.28 24.66 17.11
C GLN A 121 -44.74 24.39 18.55
N TYR A 122 -44.97 23.12 18.92
CA TYR A 122 -45.57 22.78 20.22
C TYR A 122 -44.53 22.53 21.33
N HIS A 123 -43.29 22.17 20.97
CA HIS A 123 -42.24 21.83 21.92
C HIS A 123 -40.87 22.40 21.54
N ARG A 124 -40.82 23.72 21.31
CA ARG A 124 -39.60 24.51 21.01
C ARG A 124 -38.37 24.12 21.87
N PRO A 125 -38.43 23.98 23.21
CA PRO A 125 -37.25 23.69 24.02
C PRO A 125 -36.64 22.30 23.75
N LEU A 126 -37.48 21.35 23.36
CA LEU A 126 -37.08 19.98 23.06
C LEU A 126 -36.49 19.89 21.65
N TRP A 127 -37.09 20.61 20.70
CA TRP A 127 -36.58 20.74 19.34
C TRP A 127 -35.21 21.45 19.30
N GLU A 128 -35.02 22.53 20.07
CA GLU A 128 -33.71 23.19 20.22
C GLU A 128 -32.64 22.25 20.79
N LYS A 129 -32.99 21.37 21.74
CA LYS A 129 -32.05 20.37 22.27
C LYS A 129 -31.65 19.34 21.21
N LEU A 130 -32.61 18.86 20.41
CA LEU A 130 -32.33 17.93 19.30
C LEU A 130 -31.42 18.56 18.26
N GLN A 131 -31.70 19.81 17.87
CA GLN A 131 -30.85 20.56 16.95
C GLN A 131 -29.42 20.73 17.49
N ARG A 132 -29.27 21.04 18.77
CA ARG A 132 -27.94 21.14 19.41
C ARG A 132 -27.18 19.81 19.32
N PHE A 133 -27.84 18.68 19.58
CA PHE A 133 -27.21 17.37 19.43
C PHE A 133 -26.86 17.04 17.98
N GLN A 134 -27.73 17.38 17.02
CA GLN A 134 -27.47 17.19 15.59
C GLN A 134 -26.25 18.03 15.14
N ALA A 135 -26.19 19.30 15.56
CA ALA A 135 -25.08 20.20 15.27
C ALA A 135 -23.76 19.67 15.86
N GLN A 136 -23.78 19.21 17.12
CA GLN A 136 -22.60 18.62 17.78
C GLN A 136 -22.11 17.35 17.08
N ALA A 137 -23.01 16.50 16.60
CA ALA A 137 -22.67 15.30 15.84
C ALA A 137 -22.05 15.65 14.47
N LYS A 138 -22.65 16.61 13.75
CA LYS A 138 -22.10 17.12 12.47
C LYS A 138 -20.71 17.74 12.64
N GLU A 139 -20.51 18.57 13.66
CA GLU A 139 -19.21 19.17 13.98
C GLU A 139 -18.15 18.10 14.30
N ALA A 140 -18.52 17.07 15.08
CA ALA A 140 -17.60 15.97 15.40
C ALA A 140 -17.21 15.15 14.16
N LYS A 141 -18.16 14.92 13.24
CA LYS A 141 -17.87 14.28 11.95
C LYS A 141 -16.86 15.09 11.14
N GLN A 142 -17.08 16.40 11.00
CA GLN A 142 -16.15 17.28 10.28
C GLN A 142 -14.74 17.27 10.88
N ARG A 143 -14.63 17.23 12.21
CA ARG A 143 -13.33 17.10 12.90
C ARG A 143 -12.66 15.75 12.63
N TYR A 144 -13.42 14.66 12.61
CA TYR A 144 -12.92 13.34 12.21
C TYR A 144 -12.44 13.35 10.76
N ASP A 145 -13.25 13.83 9.82
CA ASP A 145 -12.92 13.89 8.39
C ASP A 145 -11.67 14.76 8.13
N ARG A 146 -11.51 15.87 8.87
CA ARG A 146 -10.28 16.68 8.84
C ARG A 146 -9.07 15.87 9.29
N ALA A 147 -9.17 15.17 10.42
CA ALA A 147 -8.06 14.35 10.94
C ALA A 147 -7.68 13.21 10.00
N VAL A 148 -8.65 12.57 9.34
CA VAL A 148 -8.39 11.54 8.33
C VAL A 148 -7.64 12.11 7.13
N ARG A 149 -8.03 13.30 6.65
CA ARG A 149 -7.32 13.99 5.56
C ARG A 149 -5.89 14.36 5.95
N GLU A 150 -5.69 14.90 7.15
CA GLU A 150 -4.36 15.22 7.68
C GLU A 150 -3.47 13.97 7.74
N LEU A 151 -3.99 12.85 8.26
CA LEU A 151 -3.26 11.59 8.31
C LEU A 151 -2.89 11.08 6.91
N ARG A 152 -3.82 11.12 5.95
CA ARG A 152 -3.55 10.71 4.57
C ARG A 152 -2.49 11.59 3.91
N ASN A 153 -2.61 12.90 4.08
CA ASN A 153 -1.65 13.87 3.53
C ASN A 153 -0.26 13.66 4.12
N GLU A 154 -0.18 13.41 5.43
CA GLU A 154 1.10 13.15 6.09
C GLU A 154 1.73 11.84 5.60
N LYS A 155 0.97 10.75 5.50
CA LYS A 155 1.45 9.50 4.89
C LYS A 155 1.97 9.74 3.47
N GLN A 156 1.26 10.54 2.67
CA GLN A 156 1.69 10.87 1.31
C GLN A 156 2.99 11.69 1.29
N ARG A 157 3.13 12.68 2.18
CA ARG A 157 4.36 13.48 2.30
C ARG A 157 5.56 12.61 2.66
N GLN A 158 5.38 11.71 3.63
CA GLN A 158 6.44 10.81 4.04
C GLN A 158 6.85 9.87 2.90
N ARG A 159 5.88 9.31 2.17
CA ARG A 159 6.14 8.55 0.94
C ARG A 159 6.94 9.35 -0.09
N ASN A 160 6.51 10.58 -0.37
CA ASN A 160 7.20 11.44 -1.33
C ASN A 160 8.61 11.83 -0.87
N ARG A 161 8.82 12.01 0.43
CA ARG A 161 10.13 12.28 1.02
C ARG A 161 11.07 11.09 0.80
N ARG A 162 10.63 9.87 1.16
CA ARG A 162 11.41 8.65 0.95
C ARG A 162 11.74 8.41 -0.52
N ILE A 163 10.78 8.61 -1.43
CA ILE A 163 11.04 8.52 -2.88
C ILE A 163 12.18 9.46 -3.30
N ARG A 164 12.22 10.68 -2.78
CA ARG A 164 13.30 11.63 -3.11
C ARG A 164 14.62 11.22 -2.50
N GLU A 165 14.62 10.78 -1.24
CA GLU A 165 15.82 10.31 -0.54
C GLU A 165 16.41 9.09 -1.24
N ASN A 166 15.60 8.08 -1.58
CA ASN A 166 16.06 6.93 -2.35
C ASN A 166 16.59 7.37 -3.72
N LEU A 167 15.84 8.16 -4.50
CA LEU A 167 16.32 8.64 -5.80
C LEU A 167 17.65 9.39 -5.70
N GLN A 168 17.89 10.10 -4.61
CA GLN A 168 19.17 10.78 -4.39
C GLN A 168 20.28 9.79 -4.08
N ARG A 169 20.05 8.83 -3.15
CA ARG A 169 21.01 7.75 -2.88
C ARG A 169 21.39 7.00 -4.15
N TYR A 170 20.41 6.60 -4.95
CA TYR A 170 20.66 5.97 -6.25
C TYR A 170 21.52 6.82 -7.17
N ARG A 171 21.28 8.14 -7.26
CA ARG A 171 22.12 9.01 -8.11
C ARG A 171 23.56 9.07 -7.63
N ASP A 172 23.76 9.10 -6.32
CA ASP A 172 25.07 9.26 -5.72
C ASP A 172 25.84 7.92 -5.70
N GLU A 173 25.19 6.84 -5.27
CA GLU A 173 25.74 5.48 -5.14
C GLU A 173 25.93 4.79 -6.49
N GLN A 174 25.00 4.94 -7.44
CA GLN A 174 25.18 4.35 -8.77
C GLN A 174 26.40 4.93 -9.48
N SER A 175 26.71 6.21 -9.27
CA SER A 175 27.92 6.80 -9.84
C SER A 175 29.18 6.15 -9.30
N VAL A 176 29.18 5.75 -8.03
CA VAL A 176 30.30 5.02 -7.40
C VAL A 176 30.35 3.58 -7.92
N ILE A 177 29.22 2.89 -7.99
CA ILE A 177 29.12 1.52 -8.53
C ILE A 177 29.58 1.48 -9.99
N ASP A 178 29.16 2.45 -10.81
CA ASP A 178 29.56 2.55 -12.21
C ASP A 178 31.06 2.80 -12.34
N LEU A 179 31.65 3.66 -11.49
CA LEU A 179 33.09 3.89 -11.44
C LEU A 179 33.84 2.64 -10.97
N GLU A 180 33.36 1.95 -9.94
CA GLU A 180 33.94 0.70 -9.44
C GLU A 180 33.89 -0.40 -10.51
N CYS A 181 32.77 -0.55 -11.22
CA CYS A 181 32.62 -1.49 -12.34
C CYS A 181 33.54 -1.14 -13.52
N GLN A 182 33.73 0.15 -13.82
CA GLN A 182 34.67 0.58 -14.84
C GLN A 182 36.12 0.30 -14.44
N LEU A 183 36.47 0.52 -13.18
CA LEU A 183 37.82 0.31 -12.64
C LEU A 183 38.16 -1.17 -12.46
N ALA A 184 37.19 -2.01 -12.11
CA ALA A 184 37.34 -3.46 -12.04
C ALA A 184 37.49 -4.12 -13.42
N GLY A 185 37.19 -3.38 -14.51
CA GLY A 185 36.84 -3.96 -15.79
C GLY A 185 35.48 -4.67 -15.67
N ILE A 186 34.79 -4.92 -16.77
CA ILE A 186 33.53 -5.70 -16.75
C ILE A 186 33.86 -7.15 -16.37
N THR A 187 34.09 -7.42 -15.09
CA THR A 187 34.16 -8.76 -14.54
C THR A 187 32.74 -9.14 -14.18
N ILE A 188 32.05 -9.84 -15.09
CA ILE A 188 30.89 -10.64 -14.71
C ILE A 188 31.37 -11.50 -13.54
N ASP A 189 30.66 -11.44 -12.41
CA ASP A 189 31.02 -12.21 -11.22
C ASP A 189 31.33 -13.65 -11.63
N THR A 190 32.55 -14.09 -11.36
CA THR A 190 33.06 -15.40 -11.80
C THR A 190 32.18 -16.52 -11.27
N LYS A 191 31.50 -16.28 -10.14
CA LYS A 191 30.50 -17.17 -9.56
C LYS A 191 29.20 -17.22 -10.39
N ALA A 192 28.76 -16.09 -10.94
CA ALA A 192 27.61 -16.03 -11.86
C ALA A 192 27.93 -16.70 -13.21
N MET A 193 29.16 -16.55 -13.70
CA MET A 193 29.67 -17.31 -14.86
C MET A 193 29.73 -18.82 -14.56
N GLU A 194 30.26 -19.24 -13.40
CA GLU A 194 30.30 -20.66 -13.02
C GLU A 194 28.89 -21.27 -12.88
N THR A 195 27.91 -20.49 -12.41
CA THR A 195 26.51 -20.96 -12.35
C THR A 195 25.86 -21.07 -13.73
N LEU A 196 26.20 -20.19 -14.66
CA LEU A 196 25.75 -20.26 -16.06
C LEU A 196 26.42 -21.43 -16.80
N ASP A 197 27.72 -21.64 -16.62
CA ASP A 197 28.46 -22.79 -17.17
C ASP A 197 27.92 -24.13 -16.63
N ARG A 198 27.45 -24.17 -15.38
CA ARG A 198 26.74 -25.34 -14.82
C ARG A 198 25.33 -25.51 -15.36
N GLN A 199 24.70 -24.46 -15.89
CA GLN A 199 23.35 -24.50 -16.47
C GLN A 199 23.37 -24.80 -17.97
N ASP A 200 24.46 -24.46 -18.66
CA ASP A 200 24.73 -24.79 -20.06
C ASP A 200 25.07 -26.26 -20.31
N SER A 201 25.15 -27.10 -19.26
CA SER A 201 25.04 -28.55 -19.40
C SER A 201 23.59 -28.95 -19.69
N MET A 202 23.10 -28.60 -20.88
CA MET A 202 21.85 -29.14 -21.42
C MET A 202 21.97 -30.67 -21.46
N SER A 203 21.11 -31.37 -20.71
CA SER A 203 20.96 -32.83 -20.84
C SER A 203 20.78 -33.21 -22.31
N ALA A 204 21.42 -34.30 -22.75
CA ALA A 204 21.34 -34.78 -24.13
C ALA A 204 19.88 -34.88 -24.64
N GLN A 205 18.94 -35.17 -23.74
CA GLN A 205 17.50 -35.23 -24.04
C GLN A 205 16.91 -33.89 -24.47
N HIS A 206 17.40 -32.77 -23.92
CA HIS A 206 16.95 -31.43 -24.29
C HIS A 206 17.54 -30.98 -25.64
N LEU A 207 18.77 -31.38 -25.96
CA LEU A 207 19.38 -31.12 -27.27
C LEU A 207 18.64 -31.88 -28.39
N THR A 208 18.34 -33.17 -28.18
CA THR A 208 17.56 -33.96 -29.15
C THR A 208 16.15 -33.41 -29.35
N TYR A 209 15.52 -32.88 -28.30
CA TYR A 209 14.21 -32.25 -28.40
C TYR A 209 14.26 -30.95 -29.23
N ILE A 210 15.30 -30.13 -29.07
CA ILE A 210 15.50 -28.90 -29.85
C ILE A 210 15.80 -29.22 -31.32
N GLU A 211 16.65 -30.21 -31.60
CA GLU A 211 16.92 -30.68 -32.97
C GLU A 211 15.67 -31.21 -33.67
N SER A 212 14.75 -31.86 -32.92
CA SER A 212 13.47 -32.34 -33.49
C SER A 212 12.47 -31.22 -33.83
N MET A 213 12.72 -29.99 -33.38
CA MET A 213 11.82 -28.84 -33.53
C MET A 213 12.31 -27.82 -34.57
N LEU A 214 13.52 -28.00 -35.12
CA LEU A 214 14.06 -27.17 -36.20
C LEU A 214 13.86 -27.92 -37.54
N PRO A 215 13.09 -27.36 -38.49
CA PRO A 215 12.84 -27.99 -39.79
C PRO A 215 14.06 -28.00 -40.72
#